data_AF-A0A372R4D8-F1
#
_entry.id   AF-A0A372R4D8-F1
#
_cell.length_a   1.000
_cell.length_b   1.000
_cell.length_c   1.000
_cell.angle_alpha   90.00
_cell.angle_beta   90.00
_cell.angle_gamma   90.00
#
_symmetry.space_group_name_H-M   'P 1'
#
loop_
_entity.id
_entity.type
_entity.pdbx_description
1 polymer ?
#
loop_
_entity_poly.entity_id
_entity_poly.type
_entity_poly.pdbx_seq_one_letter_code
_entity_poly.pdbx_strand_id
1 'polypeptide(L)'
;MNIRLSSISGNQIGFLLKISKYCSNLVTLSVDIQDEPELEIFSKVLKRCRSLKVVDFGNKCKWQYFVNRNILYLNNISPRNLRKLRVRYWKIHIDVFKKFFENYGTFLNEFECSCTGEESDIRTLVMNLVKGMNRNLVYLLIEEVEFQLIYLVKVRL
;
A
#
# COMPACT_ATOMS: atom_id res chain seq x y z
N MET A 1 -8.92 13.44 -11.45
CA MET A 1 -9.33 12.28 -12.27
C MET A 1 -9.12 11.00 -11.49
N ASN A 2 -10.05 10.05 -11.55
CA ASN A 2 -9.98 8.78 -10.81
C ASN A 2 -9.94 7.63 -11.82
N ILE A 3 -8.94 6.76 -11.72
CA ILE A 3 -8.82 5.57 -12.56
C ILE A 3 -8.83 4.33 -11.67
N ARG A 4 -9.71 3.39 -11.98
CA ARG A 4 -9.76 2.06 -11.35
C ARG A 4 -9.48 1.00 -12.39
N LEU A 5 -8.44 0.20 -12.17
CA LEU A 5 -8.04 -0.93 -13.02
C LEU A 5 -8.16 -2.20 -12.18
N SER A 6 -9.27 -2.91 -12.34
CA SER A 6 -9.59 -4.13 -11.60
C SER A 6 -8.85 -5.38 -12.10
N SER A 7 -8.07 -5.25 -13.18
CA SER A 7 -7.16 -6.29 -13.64
C SER A 7 -6.12 -5.64 -14.53
N ILE A 8 -4.85 -5.86 -14.23
CA ILE A 8 -3.75 -5.68 -15.17
C ILE A 8 -3.13 -7.06 -15.24
N SER A 9 -3.47 -7.81 -16.28
CA SER A 9 -2.84 -9.10 -16.54
C SER A 9 -1.83 -8.92 -17.66
N GLY A 10 -0.56 -9.28 -17.44
CA GLY A 10 0.50 -9.49 -18.44
C GLY A 10 0.60 -8.40 -19.52
N ASN A 11 -0.26 -8.46 -20.55
CA ASN A 11 -0.30 -7.53 -21.68
C ASN A 11 -0.80 -6.11 -21.35
N GLN A 12 -1.39 -5.87 -20.18
CA GLN A 12 -1.90 -4.55 -19.80
C GLN A 12 -0.87 -3.68 -19.03
N ILE A 13 0.32 -4.22 -18.75
CA ILE A 13 1.44 -3.48 -18.16
C ILE A 13 1.81 -2.24 -18.99
N GLY A 14 1.78 -2.34 -20.32
CA GLY A 14 2.03 -1.20 -21.21
C GLY A 14 1.01 -0.06 -21.02
N PHE A 15 -0.19 -0.36 -20.52
CA PHE A 15 -1.21 0.63 -20.22
C PHE A 15 -0.87 1.46 -18.97
N LEU A 16 -0.31 0.84 -17.92
CA LEU A 16 0.19 1.54 -16.73
C LEU A 16 1.19 2.64 -17.10
N LEU A 17 2.15 2.32 -17.97
CA LEU A 17 3.14 3.28 -18.44
C LEU A 17 2.49 4.44 -19.23
N LYS A 18 1.43 4.18 -20.00
CA LYS A 18 0.69 5.23 -20.71
C LYS A 18 -0.06 6.15 -19.74
N ILE A 19 -0.62 5.65 -18.65
CA ILE A 19 -1.24 6.49 -17.61
C ILE A 19 -0.24 7.51 -17.09
N SER A 20 0.98 7.07 -16.80
CA SER A 20 2.04 7.97 -16.33
C SER A 20 2.36 9.11 -17.30
N LYS A 21 2.08 8.92 -18.61
CA LYS A 21 2.35 9.87 -19.69
C LYS A 21 1.17 10.81 -19.97
N TYR A 22 -0.06 10.31 -19.92
CA TYR A 22 -1.26 11.05 -20.34
C TYR A 22 -2.14 11.52 -19.17
N CYS A 23 -1.89 11.03 -17.95
CA CYS A 23 -2.74 11.25 -16.79
C CYS A 23 -1.99 11.96 -15.65
N SER A 24 -1.36 13.11 -15.95
CA SER A 24 -0.60 13.91 -14.95
C SER A 24 -1.45 14.41 -13.77
N ASN A 25 -2.76 14.59 -13.99
CA ASN A 25 -3.74 15.02 -12.99
C ASN A 25 -4.49 13.84 -12.33
N LEU A 26 -3.91 12.65 -12.38
CA LEU A 26 -4.47 11.46 -11.71
C LEU A 26 -4.43 11.66 -10.19
N VAL A 27 -5.59 11.48 -9.54
CA VAL A 27 -5.77 11.69 -8.10
C VAL A 27 -5.92 10.35 -7.37
N THR A 28 -6.66 9.41 -7.97
CA THR A 28 -6.89 8.08 -7.42
C THR A 28 -6.48 7.03 -8.44
N LEU A 29 -5.68 6.05 -7.99
CA LEU A 29 -5.28 4.91 -8.79
C LEU A 29 -5.53 3.62 -8.00
N SER A 30 -6.30 2.72 -8.59
CA SER A 30 -6.53 1.40 -8.03
C SER A 30 -6.06 0.34 -9.03
N VAL A 31 -5.23 -0.59 -8.56
CA VAL A 31 -4.58 -1.60 -9.40
C VAL A 31 -4.45 -2.94 -8.68
N ASP A 32 -4.51 -4.03 -9.44
CA ASP A 32 -4.15 -5.37 -8.98
C ASP A 32 -2.83 -5.80 -9.60
N ILE A 33 -1.77 -5.79 -8.79
CA ILE A 33 -0.42 -6.23 -9.16
C ILE A 33 -0.28 -7.69 -8.80
N GLN A 34 0.25 -8.54 -9.66
CA GLN A 34 0.30 -10.00 -9.46
C GLN A 34 1.72 -10.57 -9.35
N ASP A 35 2.74 -9.80 -9.72
CA ASP A 35 4.15 -10.19 -9.63
C ASP A 35 5.08 -8.98 -9.38
N GLU A 36 6.37 -9.27 -9.14
CA GLU A 36 7.39 -8.25 -8.89
C GLU A 36 7.67 -7.33 -10.10
N PRO A 37 7.78 -7.85 -11.35
CA PRO A 37 7.92 -6.98 -12.53
C PRO A 37 6.80 -5.95 -12.68
N GLU A 38 5.54 -6.34 -12.43
CA GLU A 38 4.40 -5.42 -12.44
C GLU A 38 4.55 -4.31 -11.39
N LEU A 39 5.06 -4.65 -10.21
CA LEU A 39 5.31 -3.68 -9.16
C LEU A 39 6.41 -2.68 -9.51
N GLU A 40 7.50 -3.15 -10.12
CA GLU A 40 8.57 -2.26 -10.56
C GLU A 40 8.05 -1.25 -11.59
N ILE A 41 7.19 -1.68 -12.52
CA ILE A 41 6.59 -0.79 -13.51
C ILE A 41 5.58 0.15 -12.86
N PHE A 42 4.77 -0.35 -11.94
CA PHE A 42 3.86 0.47 -11.17
C PHE A 42 4.61 1.57 -10.41
N SER A 43 5.80 1.26 -9.90
CA SER A 43 6.62 2.25 -9.22
C SER A 43 6.99 3.43 -10.11
N LYS A 44 7.26 3.18 -11.40
CA LYS A 44 7.55 4.21 -12.39
C LYS A 44 6.32 5.09 -12.66
N VAL A 45 5.11 4.52 -12.59
CA VAL A 45 3.85 5.28 -12.72
C VAL A 45 3.65 6.21 -11.53
N LEU A 46 3.76 5.68 -10.32
CA LEU A 46 3.58 6.46 -9.10
C LEU A 46 4.58 7.64 -9.03
N LYS A 47 5.84 7.48 -9.48
CA LYS A 47 6.85 8.56 -9.54
C LYS A 47 6.43 9.72 -10.45
N ARG A 48 5.66 9.44 -11.50
CA ARG A 48 5.27 10.41 -12.54
C ARG A 48 3.93 11.06 -12.24
N CYS A 49 3.01 10.36 -11.57
CA CYS A 49 1.70 10.88 -11.17
C CYS A 49 1.78 11.76 -9.92
N ARG A 50 2.32 12.98 -10.05
CA ARG A 50 2.54 13.90 -8.92
C ARG A 50 1.27 14.34 -8.18
N SER A 51 0.11 14.29 -8.84
CA SER A 51 -1.19 14.67 -8.28
C SER A 51 -1.87 13.55 -7.48
N LEU A 52 -1.25 12.38 -7.40
CA LEU A 52 -1.84 11.19 -6.82
C LEU A 52 -1.95 11.32 -5.30
N LYS A 53 -3.17 11.11 -4.79
CA LYS A 53 -3.52 11.19 -3.37
C LYS A 53 -3.96 9.85 -2.79
N VAL A 54 -4.50 8.97 -3.62
CA VAL A 54 -5.08 7.69 -3.19
C VAL A 54 -4.55 6.57 -4.06
N VAL A 55 -4.02 5.52 -3.41
CA VAL A 55 -3.58 4.28 -4.06
C VAL A 55 -4.21 3.08 -3.36
N ASP A 56 -4.90 2.24 -4.13
CA ASP A 56 -5.51 1.01 -3.64
C ASP A 56 -4.99 -0.22 -4.40
N PHE A 57 -4.38 -1.16 -3.68
CA PHE A 57 -3.88 -2.44 -4.18
C PHE A 57 -4.74 -3.63 -3.72
N GLY A 58 -4.80 -4.68 -4.54
CA GLY A 58 -5.36 -5.97 -4.14
C GLY A 58 -6.88 -5.96 -4.04
N ASN A 59 -7.59 -5.60 -5.10
CA ASN A 59 -9.04 -5.71 -5.18
C ASN A 59 -9.53 -7.07 -5.70
N LYS A 60 -8.64 -7.97 -6.13
CA LYS A 60 -9.01 -9.31 -6.63
C LYS A 60 -9.40 -10.35 -5.56
N CYS A 61 -9.39 -10.01 -4.27
CA CYS A 61 -9.76 -10.92 -3.18
C CYS A 61 -8.96 -12.24 -3.15
N LYS A 62 -7.69 -12.22 -3.59
CA LYS A 62 -6.78 -13.37 -3.57
C LYS A 62 -5.45 -13.01 -2.92
N TRP A 63 -5.01 -13.83 -1.98
CA TRP A 63 -3.75 -13.64 -1.26
C TRP A 63 -2.54 -13.74 -2.19
N GLN A 64 -1.64 -12.77 -2.08
CA GLN A 64 -0.39 -12.70 -2.82
C GLN A 64 0.80 -12.93 -1.88
N TYR A 65 1.68 -13.86 -2.25
CA TYR A 65 2.75 -14.38 -1.37
C TYR A 65 4.14 -13.78 -1.65
N PHE A 66 4.37 -13.18 -2.82
CA PHE A 66 5.68 -12.64 -3.23
C PHE A 66 6.01 -11.27 -2.59
N VAL A 67 5.28 -10.86 -1.55
CA VAL A 67 5.05 -9.44 -1.22
C VAL A 67 6.00 -8.87 -0.17
N ASN A 68 6.70 -9.71 0.60
CA ASN A 68 7.38 -9.26 1.81
C ASN A 68 8.30 -8.05 1.62
N ARG A 69 9.31 -8.12 0.73
CA ARG A 69 10.24 -6.99 0.51
C ARG A 69 9.73 -5.95 -0.48
N ASN A 70 8.69 -6.31 -1.22
CA ASN A 70 8.20 -5.57 -2.36
C ASN A 70 7.45 -4.28 -1.96
N ILE A 71 6.80 -4.27 -0.80
CA ILE A 71 6.21 -3.02 -0.27
C ILE A 71 7.26 -1.91 -0.08
N LEU A 72 8.52 -2.25 0.15
CA LEU A 72 9.59 -1.24 0.30
C LEU A 72 9.88 -0.50 -1.01
N TYR A 73 9.51 -1.05 -2.18
CA TYR A 73 9.56 -0.28 -3.41
C TYR A 73 8.69 0.98 -3.31
N LEU A 74 7.60 0.95 -2.54
CA LEU A 74 6.78 2.14 -2.30
C LEU A 74 7.56 3.27 -1.64
N ASN A 75 8.55 2.96 -0.78
CA ASN A 75 9.39 3.96 -0.12
C ASN A 75 10.12 4.87 -1.12
N ASN A 76 10.46 4.33 -2.29
CA ASN A 76 11.28 5.02 -3.29
C ASN A 76 10.48 5.99 -4.18
N ILE A 77 9.20 6.19 -3.92
CA ILE A 77 8.28 6.72 -4.93
C ILE A 77 7.49 7.96 -4.48
N SER A 78 7.57 8.38 -3.21
CA SER A 78 6.64 9.34 -2.60
C SER A 78 6.15 10.44 -3.57
N PRO A 79 4.91 10.33 -4.08
CA PRO A 79 4.20 11.53 -4.45
C PRO A 79 4.08 12.30 -3.13
N ARG A 80 4.66 13.50 -3.04
CA ARG A 80 4.52 14.41 -1.87
C ARG A 80 3.06 14.58 -1.40
N ASN A 81 2.11 14.20 -2.25
CA ASN A 81 0.68 14.34 -2.10
C ASN A 81 -0.05 13.05 -1.74
N LEU A 82 0.61 11.89 -1.64
CA LEU A 82 -0.05 10.64 -1.29
C LEU A 82 -0.56 10.72 0.16
N ARG A 83 -1.87 10.57 0.34
CA ARG A 83 -2.54 10.64 1.64
C ARG A 83 -3.14 9.31 2.07
N LYS A 84 -3.49 8.47 1.10
CA LYS A 84 -4.18 7.21 1.35
C LYS A 84 -3.52 6.07 0.59
N LEU A 85 -3.20 5.02 1.33
CA LEU A 85 -2.63 3.80 0.80
C LEU A 85 -3.38 2.60 1.38
N ARG A 86 -4.01 1.81 0.51
CA ARG A 86 -4.62 0.53 0.87
C ARG A 86 -3.91 -0.61 0.17
N VAL A 87 -3.55 -1.63 0.93
CA VAL A 87 -2.76 -2.78 0.50
C VAL A 87 -3.48 -4.04 0.96
N ARG A 88 -4.41 -4.54 0.15
CA ARG A 88 -5.26 -5.69 0.52
C ARG A 88 -4.73 -7.00 -0.03
N TYR A 89 -5.00 -8.09 0.69
CA TYR A 89 -4.61 -9.45 0.32
C TYR A 89 -3.10 -9.62 0.05
N TRP A 90 -2.30 -8.79 0.69
CA TRP A 90 -0.84 -8.82 0.67
C TRP A 90 -0.39 -9.27 2.05
N LYS A 91 0.39 -10.35 2.14
CA LYS A 91 0.96 -10.81 3.42
C LYS A 91 2.32 -10.18 3.63
N ILE A 92 2.41 -9.27 4.60
CA ILE A 92 3.64 -8.52 4.89
C ILE A 92 4.11 -8.85 6.29
N HIS A 93 5.33 -9.35 6.40
CA HIS A 93 5.96 -9.64 7.68
C HIS A 93 6.21 -8.35 8.46
N ILE A 94 5.97 -8.41 9.76
CA ILE A 94 6.05 -7.24 10.65
C ILE A 94 7.39 -6.50 10.56
N ASP A 95 8.51 -7.21 10.39
CA ASP A 95 9.82 -6.56 10.27
C ASP A 95 9.96 -5.72 9.01
N VAL A 96 9.33 -6.14 7.90
CA VAL A 96 9.31 -5.34 6.69
C VAL A 96 8.38 -4.15 6.86
N PHE A 97 7.28 -4.35 7.57
CA PHE A 97 6.34 -3.30 7.89
C PHE A 97 6.97 -2.21 8.77
N LYS A 98 7.73 -2.57 9.81
CA LYS A 98 8.53 -1.65 10.62
C LYS A 98 9.43 -0.78 9.73
N LYS A 99 10.19 -1.41 8.82
CA LYS A 99 11.06 -0.71 7.86
C LYS A 99 10.30 0.21 6.89
N PHE A 100 9.11 -0.19 6.46
CA PHE A 100 8.26 0.66 5.62
C PHE A 100 7.88 1.95 6.38
N PHE A 101 7.41 1.83 7.61
CA PHE A 101 6.96 2.98 8.40
C PHE A 101 8.09 3.91 8.84
N GLU A 102 9.24 3.38 9.23
CA GLU A 102 10.43 4.17 9.59
C GLU A 102 10.84 5.13 8.47
N ASN A 103 10.68 4.72 7.21
CA ASN A 103 11.12 5.49 6.04
C ASN A 103 10.01 6.30 5.37
N TYR A 104 8.75 5.90 5.50
CA TYR A 104 7.70 6.36 4.59
C TYR A 104 6.32 6.49 5.24
N GLY A 105 6.10 5.90 6.41
CA GLY A 105 4.76 5.84 6.99
C GLY A 105 4.19 7.20 7.37
N THR A 106 5.04 8.16 7.75
CA THR A 106 4.67 9.35 8.54
C THR A 106 3.83 10.42 7.82
N PHE A 107 3.74 10.36 6.49
CA PHE A 107 2.98 11.34 5.69
C PHE A 107 1.59 10.86 5.24
N LEU A 108 1.27 9.59 5.47
CA LEU A 108 -0.04 9.02 5.16
C LEU A 108 -1.07 9.42 6.22
N ASN A 109 -2.26 9.77 5.76
CA ASN A 109 -3.42 10.04 6.61
C ASN A 109 -4.27 8.80 6.80
N GLU A 110 -4.35 7.95 5.78
CA GLU A 110 -5.10 6.70 5.82
C GLU A 110 -4.21 5.56 5.34
N PHE A 111 -4.09 4.51 6.15
CA PHE A 111 -3.34 3.32 5.80
C PHE A 111 -4.12 2.05 6.16
N GLU A 112 -4.13 1.09 5.23
CA GLU A 112 -4.78 -0.20 5.37
C GLU A 112 -3.87 -1.28 4.80
N CYS A 113 -3.51 -2.29 5.59
CA CYS A 113 -2.70 -3.41 5.12
C CYS A 113 -2.90 -4.65 5.99
N SER A 114 -2.66 -5.82 5.42
CA SER A 114 -2.54 -7.05 6.19
C SER A 114 -1.08 -7.31 6.61
N CYS A 115 -0.87 -7.79 7.83
CA CYS A 115 0.43 -8.04 8.45
C CYS A 115 0.49 -9.46 9.03
N THR A 116 1.68 -10.06 9.03
CA THR A 116 1.96 -11.35 9.69
C THR A 116 3.06 -11.17 10.72
N GLY A 117 2.88 -11.71 11.92
CA GLY A 117 3.82 -11.62 13.05
C GLY A 117 3.10 -11.98 14.35
N GLU A 118 3.80 -11.91 15.48
CA GLU A 118 3.15 -12.09 16.78
C GLU A 118 2.19 -10.93 17.08
N GLU A 119 0.99 -11.23 17.57
CA GLU A 119 -0.04 -10.24 17.90
C GLU A 119 0.49 -9.11 18.81
N SER A 120 1.27 -9.47 19.84
CA SER A 120 1.91 -8.55 20.78
C SER A 120 2.81 -7.53 20.09
N ASP A 121 3.59 -7.97 19.10
CA ASP A 121 4.47 -7.11 18.33
C ASP A 121 3.68 -6.21 17.37
N ILE A 122 2.64 -6.76 16.73
CA ILE A 122 1.75 -6.00 15.84
C ILE A 122 1.07 -4.88 16.63
N ARG A 123 0.53 -5.18 17.82
CA ARG A 123 -0.07 -4.19 18.72
C ARG A 123 0.94 -3.11 19.14
N THR A 124 2.16 -3.52 19.49
CA THR A 124 3.23 -2.58 19.87
C THR A 124 3.55 -1.64 18.71
N LEU A 125 3.65 -2.18 17.49
CA LEU A 125 3.88 -1.40 16.29
C LEU A 125 2.75 -0.41 16.02
N VAL A 126 1.48 -0.87 16.05
CA VAL A 126 0.29 -0.02 15.92
C VAL A 126 0.35 1.16 16.89
N MET A 127 0.61 0.89 18.18
CA MET A 127 0.67 1.94 19.20
C MET A 127 1.81 2.94 18.96
N ASN A 128 2.97 2.46 18.51
CA ASN A 128 4.10 3.33 18.16
C ASN A 128 3.77 4.22 16.96
N LEU A 129 3.07 3.68 15.95
CA LEU A 129 2.63 4.44 14.78
C LEU A 129 1.61 5.52 15.16
N VAL A 130 0.60 5.17 15.96
CA VAL A 130 -0.40 6.12 16.46
C VAL A 130 0.28 7.27 17.22
N LYS A 131 1.21 6.95 18.13
CA LYS A 131 1.96 7.97 18.88
C LYS A 131 2.82 8.86 17.97
N GLY A 132 3.54 8.26 17.01
CA GLY A 132 4.43 8.98 16.10
C GLY A 132 3.69 9.82 15.04
N MET A 133 2.50 9.40 14.63
CA MET A 133 1.72 10.00 13.55
C MET A 133 0.51 10.81 14.04
N ASN A 134 0.41 11.07 15.36
CA ASN A 134 -0.73 11.64 16.09
C ASN A 134 -1.38 12.91 15.48
N ARG A 135 -0.67 13.66 14.61
CA ARG A 135 -1.22 14.84 13.91
C ARG A 135 -1.70 14.61 12.48
N ASN A 136 -1.29 13.51 11.84
CA ASN A 136 -1.52 13.24 10.42
C ASN A 136 -2.43 12.04 10.16
N LEU A 137 -2.38 11.01 11.02
CA LEU A 137 -3.10 9.76 10.83
C LEU A 137 -4.57 9.90 11.26
N VAL A 138 -5.48 9.73 10.30
CA VAL A 138 -6.93 9.74 10.47
C VAL A 138 -7.49 8.32 10.53
N TYR A 139 -6.83 7.35 9.86
CA TYR A 139 -7.31 5.98 9.81
C TYR A 139 -6.15 4.98 9.70
N LEU A 140 -6.16 3.96 10.56
CA LEU A 140 -5.24 2.83 10.50
C LEU A 140 -5.99 1.50 10.64
N LEU A 141 -5.85 0.64 9.64
CA LEU A 141 -6.32 -0.73 9.69
C LEU A 141 -5.16 -1.69 9.43
N ILE A 142 -4.87 -2.54 10.42
CA ILE A 142 -3.91 -3.63 10.27
C ILE A 142 -4.64 -4.95 10.52
N GLU A 143 -4.69 -5.79 9.48
CA GLU A 143 -5.29 -7.12 9.55
C GLU A 143 -4.20 -8.14 9.83
N GLU A 144 -4.21 -8.78 11.00
CA GLU A 144 -3.36 -9.91 11.29
C GLU A 144 -3.88 -11.15 10.54
N VAL A 145 -2.97 -11.86 9.87
CA VAL A 145 -3.32 -13.02 9.03
C VAL A 145 -2.54 -14.25 9.48
N GLU A 146 -3.20 -15.14 10.20
CA GLU A 146 -2.65 -16.44 10.60
C GLU A 146 -3.42 -17.54 9.87
N PHE A 147 -2.77 -18.33 9.00
CA PHE A 147 -3.39 -19.51 8.34
C PHE A 147 -4.83 -19.32 7.79
N GLN A 148 -5.15 -18.17 7.18
CA GLN A 148 -6.49 -17.77 6.66
C GLN A 148 -7.52 -17.29 7.71
N LEU A 149 -7.18 -17.28 8.99
CA LEU A 149 -7.90 -16.50 10.02
C LEU A 149 -7.43 -15.04 9.98
N ILE A 150 -8.39 -14.11 10.01
CA ILE A 150 -8.15 -12.67 10.00
C ILE A 150 -8.51 -12.13 11.39
N TYR A 151 -7.49 -11.71 12.16
CA TYR A 151 -7.70 -10.94 13.39
C TYR A 151 -7.57 -9.46 13.07
N LEU A 152 -8.60 -8.68 13.40
CA LEU A 152 -8.79 -7.34 12.85
C LEU A 152 -8.39 -6.28 13.89
N VAL A 153 -7.22 -5.67 13.74
CA VAL A 153 -6.81 -4.53 14.57
C VAL A 153 -7.21 -3.24 13.87
N LYS A 154 -8.41 -2.76 14.23
CA LYS A 154 -8.95 -1.51 13.69
C LYS A 154 -8.75 -0.37 14.69
N VAL A 155 -7.97 0.64 14.30
CA VAL A 155 -7.81 1.87 15.06
C VAL A 155 -8.39 3.04 14.28
N ARG A 156 -9.50 3.58 14.77
CA ARG A 156 -10.02 4.89 14.36
C ARG A 156 -9.56 5.90 15.39
N LEU A 157 -8.81 6.91 14.96
CA LEU A 157 -8.31 8.01 15.80
C LEU A 157 -9.24 9.21 15.72
#